data_AF-A0A1E4SUI1-F1
#
_entry.id   AF-A0A1E4SUI1-F1
#
_cell.length_a   1.000
_cell.length_b   1.000
_cell.length_c   1.000
_cell.angle_alpha   90.00
_cell.angle_beta   90.00
_cell.angle_gamma   90.00
#
_symmetry.space_group_name_H-M   'P 1'
#
loop_
_entity.id
_entity.type
_entity.pdbx_description
1 polymer ?
#
loop_
_entity_poly.entity_id
_entity_poly.type
_entity_poly.pdbx_seq_one_letter_code
_entity_poly.pdbx_strand_id
1 'polypeptide(L)'
;MPPKSRPQSFKLLTTLVFLGGLAYSTYNYIQSHSLDQPQSQSQSQSTKTKIPLNRSISLVITPNILKSLTDDDLIDLLENYSNLTIIFHPSILDIPNVPRSYKYRLIQTLKEESIFHVLKQINSTMNLIPFKQLSMSSKEIENFHLDRFLSGLIDITGDAIDDYI
;
A
#
# COMPACT_ATOMS: atom_id res chain seq x y z
N MET A 1 8.67 -35.55 68.27
CA MET A 1 7.56 -36.48 68.61
C MET A 1 6.52 -35.70 69.41
N PRO A 2 5.20 -35.78 69.20
CA PRO A 2 4.37 -36.22 68.06
C PRO A 2 3.41 -35.04 67.64
N PRO A 3 2.17 -35.20 67.08
CA PRO A 3 1.85 -34.67 65.75
C PRO A 3 0.50 -33.92 65.59
N LYS A 4 0.20 -33.53 64.34
CA LYS A 4 -1.11 -33.50 63.63
C LYS A 4 -2.28 -32.65 64.18
N SER A 5 -2.74 -31.73 63.32
CA SER A 5 -4.04 -31.84 62.64
C SER A 5 -4.17 -30.90 61.43
N ARG A 6 -4.40 -31.49 60.24
CA ARG A 6 -4.99 -30.87 59.02
C ARG A 6 -6.53 -30.93 59.14
N PRO A 7 -7.33 -30.07 58.45
CA PRO A 7 -7.65 -30.22 57.01
C PRO A 7 -7.69 -28.88 56.23
N GLN A 8 -7.16 -28.80 55.01
CA GLN A 8 -7.87 -28.89 53.71
C GLN A 8 -9.06 -27.94 53.49
N SER A 9 -8.86 -26.95 52.61
CA SER A 9 -9.85 -26.54 51.62
C SER A 9 -9.14 -25.93 50.39
N PHE A 10 -9.17 -26.69 49.29
CA PHE A 10 -8.92 -26.23 47.92
C PHE A 10 -10.01 -25.23 47.50
N LYS A 11 -9.64 -24.21 46.71
CA LYS A 11 -10.23 -23.76 45.42
C LYS A 11 -9.74 -22.33 45.11
N LEU A 12 -8.94 -22.12 44.06
CA LEU A 12 -9.27 -21.91 42.63
C LEU A 12 -9.62 -20.43 42.32
N LEU A 13 -8.79 -19.80 41.47
CA LEU A 13 -9.10 -18.91 40.32
C LEU A 13 -7.96 -17.86 40.16
N THR A 14 -6.97 -18.06 39.28
CA THR A 14 -6.92 -17.64 37.85
C THR A 14 -7.38 -16.21 37.54
N THR A 15 -6.40 -15.37 37.22
CA THR A 15 -6.27 -14.52 36.01
C THR A 15 -7.33 -13.44 35.74
N LEU A 16 -6.91 -12.17 35.67
CA LEU A 16 -7.49 -11.20 34.74
C LEU A 16 -6.39 -10.32 34.12
N VAL A 17 -6.32 -10.44 32.80
CA VAL A 17 -5.42 -9.81 31.83
C VAL A 17 -6.02 -8.47 31.38
N PHE A 18 -5.13 -7.53 31.05
CA PHE A 18 -5.26 -6.37 30.15
C PHE A 18 -6.65 -6.12 29.54
N LEU A 19 -7.22 -4.94 29.81
CA LEU A 19 -8.29 -4.34 29.00
C LEU A 19 -8.24 -2.80 29.12
N GLY A 20 -7.25 -2.21 28.46
CA GLY A 20 -7.12 -0.76 28.27
C GLY A 20 -6.94 -0.44 26.80
N GLY A 21 -7.96 -0.69 25.97
CA GLY A 21 -7.84 -0.45 24.52
C GLY A 21 -9.04 -0.82 23.63
N LEU A 22 -10.28 -0.86 24.13
CA LEU A 22 -11.47 -1.19 23.31
C LEU A 22 -12.59 -0.15 23.31
N ALA A 23 -12.37 1.06 23.83
CA ALA A 23 -13.40 2.10 23.81
C ALA A 23 -13.46 2.90 22.49
N TYR A 24 -12.40 2.88 21.67
CA TYR A 24 -12.35 3.68 20.44
C TYR A 24 -12.88 2.93 19.20
N SER A 25 -12.85 1.59 19.20
CA SER A 25 -13.32 0.78 18.07
C SER A 25 -14.84 0.61 18.03
N THR A 26 -15.53 0.72 19.18
CA THR A 26 -16.98 0.54 19.26
C THR A 26 -17.77 1.75 18.76
N TYR A 27 -17.21 2.97 18.87
CA TYR A 27 -17.90 4.17 18.41
C TYR A 27 -18.05 4.21 16.88
N ASN A 28 -17.03 3.79 16.13
CA ASN A 28 -17.12 3.67 14.67
C ASN A 28 -17.95 2.47 14.19
N TYR A 29 -18.13 1.45 15.03
CA TYR A 29 -18.94 0.29 14.67
C TYR A 29 -20.44 0.59 14.80
N ILE A 30 -20.86 1.29 15.84
CA ILE A 30 -22.29 1.52 16.14
C ILE A 30 -22.94 2.53 15.19
N GLN A 31 -22.18 3.49 14.65
CA GLN A 31 -22.71 4.43 13.65
C GLN A 31 -22.96 3.78 12.28
N SER A 32 -22.42 2.59 12.03
CA SER A 32 -22.53 1.88 10.75
C SER A 32 -23.71 0.90 10.65
N HIS A 33 -24.43 0.62 11.74
CA HIS A 33 -25.46 -0.43 11.77
C HIS A 33 -26.77 0.02 12.41
N SER A 34 -27.55 0.83 11.67
CA SER A 34 -28.99 1.01 11.92
C SER A 34 -29.80 0.73 10.63
N LEU A 35 -30.36 -0.49 10.61
CA LEU A 35 -31.59 -1.00 9.97
C LEU A 35 -31.75 -1.15 8.43
N ASP A 36 -31.69 -2.44 8.02
CA ASP A 36 -32.64 -3.28 7.23
C ASP A 36 -32.98 -3.04 5.73
N GLN A 37 -32.44 -3.89 4.83
CA GLN A 37 -33.14 -5.04 4.19
C GLN A 37 -32.27 -5.75 3.09
N PRO A 38 -32.57 -7.02 2.69
CA PRO A 38 -31.57 -7.96 2.17
C PRO A 38 -31.45 -7.99 0.63
N GLN A 39 -30.21 -7.93 0.12
CA GLN A 39 -29.87 -8.47 -1.20
C GLN A 39 -28.55 -9.23 -1.15
N SER A 40 -28.66 -10.52 -1.48
CA SER A 40 -27.55 -11.44 -1.71
C SER A 40 -26.72 -10.97 -2.90
N GLN A 41 -25.54 -10.40 -2.64
CA GLN A 41 -24.42 -10.42 -3.59
C GLN A 41 -23.13 -10.60 -2.78
N SER A 42 -22.55 -11.79 -2.89
CA SER A 42 -21.17 -12.05 -2.51
C SER A 42 -20.25 -11.31 -3.49
N GLN A 43 -20.12 -10.00 -3.32
CA GLN A 43 -19.00 -9.26 -3.88
C GLN A 43 -17.90 -9.29 -2.83
N SER A 44 -16.79 -9.92 -3.18
CA SER A 44 -15.51 -9.76 -2.51
C SER A 44 -15.13 -8.29 -2.60
N GLN A 45 -15.63 -7.46 -1.69
CA GLN A 45 -15.20 -6.07 -1.56
C GLN A 45 -13.72 -6.11 -1.22
N SER A 46 -12.89 -5.77 -2.21
CA SER A 46 -11.48 -5.44 -2.02
C SER A 46 -11.41 -4.42 -0.89
N THR A 47 -10.94 -4.83 0.29
CA THR A 47 -10.71 -3.95 1.43
C THR A 47 -9.44 -3.11 1.24
N LYS A 48 -9.07 -2.83 -0.02
CA LYS A 48 -7.94 -1.95 -0.31
C LYS A 48 -8.40 -0.51 -0.06
N THR A 49 -7.76 0.09 0.93
CA THR A 49 -8.09 1.43 1.41
C THR A 49 -7.60 2.44 0.37
N LYS A 50 -8.52 3.15 -0.30
CA LYS A 50 -8.16 4.21 -1.26
C LYS A 50 -7.19 5.21 -0.62
N ILE A 51 -6.09 5.50 -1.32
CA ILE A 51 -5.02 6.36 -0.80
C ILE A 51 -5.54 7.80 -0.63
N PRO A 52 -5.31 8.45 0.52
CA PRO A 52 -5.69 9.84 0.69
C PRO A 52 -4.94 10.76 -0.28
N LEU A 53 -5.68 11.65 -0.95
CA LEU A 53 -5.24 12.50 -2.07
C LEU A 53 -4.01 13.40 -1.76
N ASN A 54 -3.75 13.71 -0.49
CA ASN A 54 -2.64 14.60 -0.09
C ASN A 54 -1.32 13.86 0.20
N ARG A 55 -1.19 12.59 -0.16
CA ARG A 55 0.08 11.86 0.03
C ARG A 55 1.02 12.03 -1.16
N SER A 56 2.31 12.09 -0.86
CA SER A 56 3.35 12.02 -1.88
C SER A 56 3.50 10.56 -2.31
N ILE A 57 3.29 10.31 -3.61
CA ILE A 57 3.22 8.97 -4.20
C ILE A 57 4.25 8.90 -5.33
N SER A 58 5.07 7.86 -5.33
CA SER A 58 5.85 7.45 -6.49
C SER A 58 5.18 6.22 -7.11
N LEU A 59 4.90 6.27 -8.41
CA LEU A 59 4.35 5.15 -9.18
C LEU A 59 5.34 4.73 -10.25
N VAL A 60 5.76 3.48 -10.23
CA VAL A 60 6.60 2.90 -11.28
C VAL A 60 5.71 2.27 -12.35
N ILE A 61 5.81 2.75 -13.59
CA ILE A 61 5.07 2.23 -14.73
C ILE A 61 5.99 1.39 -15.60
N THR A 62 5.62 0.13 -15.76
CA THR A 62 6.23 -0.84 -16.69
C THR A 62 5.41 -0.94 -17.98
N PRO A 63 5.94 -1.54 -19.05
CA PRO A 63 5.19 -1.70 -20.31
C PRO A 63 3.86 -2.44 -20.15
N ASN A 64 3.75 -3.38 -19.20
CA ASN A 64 2.52 -4.12 -18.97
C ASN A 64 1.44 -3.24 -18.31
N ILE A 65 1.82 -2.42 -17.34
CA ILE A 65 0.92 -1.45 -16.72
C ILE A 65 0.52 -0.37 -17.71
N LEU A 66 1.46 0.10 -18.53
CA LEU A 66 1.15 1.13 -19.53
C LEU A 66 0.10 0.65 -20.54
N LYS A 67 0.09 -0.63 -20.91
CA LYS A 67 -0.92 -1.20 -21.83
C LYS A 67 -2.35 -1.15 -21.29
N SER A 68 -2.51 -1.13 -19.97
CA SER A 68 -3.83 -1.04 -19.32
C SER A 68 -4.27 0.40 -19.07
N LEU A 69 -3.43 1.39 -19.37
CA LEU A 69 -3.72 2.81 -19.18
C LEU A 69 -3.85 3.49 -20.55
N THR A 70 -4.83 4.37 -20.66
CA THR A 70 -4.89 5.36 -21.73
C THR A 70 -4.14 6.63 -21.33
N ASP A 71 -3.86 7.50 -22.31
CA ASP A 71 -3.29 8.82 -22.04
C ASP A 71 -4.22 9.66 -21.15
N ASP A 72 -5.54 9.51 -21.31
CA ASP A 72 -6.56 10.18 -20.49
C ASP A 72 -6.52 9.68 -19.04
N ASP A 73 -6.39 8.36 -18.81
CA ASP A 73 -6.28 7.79 -17.46
C ASP A 73 -5.04 8.36 -16.72
N LEU A 74 -3.92 8.52 -17.43
CA LEU A 74 -2.71 9.12 -16.86
C LEU A 74 -2.91 10.59 -16.50
N ILE A 75 -3.65 11.33 -17.31
CA ILE A 75 -4.00 12.72 -17.03
C ILE A 75 -4.90 12.80 -15.80
N ASP A 76 -5.93 11.96 -15.72
CA ASP A 76 -6.84 11.89 -14.58
C ASP A 76 -6.10 11.55 -13.28
N LEU A 77 -5.15 10.60 -13.31
CA LEU A 77 -4.30 10.30 -12.17
C LEU A 77 -3.47 11.52 -11.73
N LEU A 78 -2.88 12.22 -12.70
CA LEU A 78 -2.06 13.40 -12.45
C LEU A 78 -2.91 14.58 -11.92
N GLU A 79 -4.17 14.70 -12.32
CA GLU A 79 -5.10 15.73 -11.85
C GLU A 79 -5.59 15.45 -10.44
N ASN A 80 -5.99 14.21 -10.16
CA ASN A 80 -6.51 13.80 -8.86
C ASN A 80 -5.41 13.75 -7.79
N TYR A 81 -4.17 13.42 -8.17
CA TYR A 81 -3.05 13.29 -7.24
C TYR A 81 -1.96 14.33 -7.52
N SER A 82 -2.07 15.50 -6.87
CA SER A 82 -1.14 16.62 -7.07
C SER A 82 0.32 16.27 -6.78
N ASN A 83 0.56 15.37 -5.82
CA ASN A 83 1.89 14.96 -5.37
C ASN A 83 2.33 13.59 -5.95
N LEU A 84 1.69 13.12 -7.02
CA LEU A 84 2.07 11.91 -7.74
C LEU A 84 3.30 12.19 -8.63
N THR A 85 4.31 11.33 -8.54
CA THR A 85 5.43 11.26 -9.48
C THR A 85 5.41 9.92 -10.17
N ILE A 86 5.44 9.93 -11.50
CA ILE A 86 5.42 8.73 -12.34
C ILE A 86 6.83 8.46 -12.86
N ILE A 87 7.32 7.25 -12.64
CA ILE A 87 8.65 6.79 -13.06
C ILE A 87 8.45 5.72 -14.11
N PHE A 88 8.89 5.98 -15.33
CA PHE A 88 8.79 5.03 -16.43
C PHE A 88 9.99 4.07 -16.45
N HIS A 89 9.68 2.79 -16.59
CA HIS A 89 10.65 1.74 -16.87
C HIS A 89 11.44 2.03 -18.16
N PRO A 90 12.74 1.71 -18.24
CA PRO A 90 13.57 2.04 -19.42
C PRO A 90 13.10 1.42 -20.74
N SER A 91 12.30 0.36 -20.69
CA SER A 91 11.69 -0.24 -21.88
C SER A 91 10.58 0.61 -22.52
N ILE A 92 10.12 1.67 -21.84
CA ILE A 92 9.13 2.62 -22.36
C ILE A 92 9.90 3.76 -23.03
N LEU A 93 9.95 3.71 -24.35
CA LEU A 93 10.64 4.72 -25.17
C LEU A 93 9.75 5.94 -25.42
N ASP A 94 8.47 5.69 -25.68
CA ASP A 94 7.47 6.71 -25.98
C ASP A 94 6.66 7.02 -24.72
N ILE A 95 7.00 8.12 -24.06
CA ILE A 95 6.24 8.62 -22.91
C ILE A 95 4.89 9.16 -23.42
N PRO A 96 3.77 8.79 -22.78
CA PRO A 96 2.44 9.34 -23.06
C PRO A 96 2.41 10.85 -23.21
N ASN A 97 1.60 11.35 -24.14
CA ASN A 97 1.58 12.77 -24.47
C ASN A 97 0.70 13.56 -23.48
N VAL A 98 1.22 13.80 -22.29
CA VAL A 98 0.54 14.60 -21.27
C VAL A 98 0.73 16.11 -21.48
N PRO A 99 -0.22 16.95 -21.01
CA PRO A 99 -0.07 18.39 -20.96
C PRO A 99 1.28 18.84 -20.36
N ARG A 100 1.84 19.93 -20.89
CA ARG A 100 3.15 20.45 -20.45
C ARG A 100 3.21 20.74 -18.94
N SER A 101 2.07 21.11 -18.35
CA SER A 101 1.90 21.33 -16.91
C SER A 101 2.18 20.10 -16.07
N TYR A 102 2.19 18.88 -16.62
CA TYR A 102 2.40 17.65 -15.85
C TYR A 102 3.74 16.98 -16.13
N LYS A 103 4.47 17.40 -17.18
CA LYS A 103 5.73 16.76 -17.60
C LYS A 103 6.81 16.71 -16.53
N TYR A 104 6.84 17.67 -15.60
CA TYR A 104 7.83 17.67 -14.50
C TYR A 104 7.63 16.54 -13.49
N ARG A 105 6.45 15.90 -13.49
CA ARG A 105 6.11 14.74 -12.65
C ARG A 105 6.37 13.41 -13.34
N LEU A 106 6.80 13.44 -14.60
CA LEU A 106 7.12 12.26 -15.40
C LEU A 106 8.63 12.10 -15.48
N ILE A 107 9.15 10.96 -14.99
CA ILE A 107 10.58 10.66 -14.97
C ILE A 107 10.84 9.43 -15.83
N GLN A 108 11.58 9.61 -16.91
CA GLN A 108 12.08 8.49 -17.72
C GLN A 108 13.41 8.00 -17.15
N THR A 109 13.52 6.69 -16.95
CA THR A 109 14.77 6.06 -16.54
C THR A 109 15.44 5.39 -17.74
N LEU A 110 16.77 5.32 -17.74
CA LEU A 110 17.55 4.67 -18.82
C LEU A 110 18.03 3.26 -18.46
N LYS A 111 18.00 2.93 -17.17
CA LYS A 111 18.33 1.62 -16.61
C LYS A 111 17.33 1.28 -15.53
N GLU A 112 17.08 -0.01 -15.36
CA GLU A 112 16.13 -0.50 -14.35
C GLU A 112 16.60 -0.14 -12.93
N GLU A 113 17.90 -0.27 -12.66
CA GLU A 113 18.55 0.14 -11.40
C GLU A 113 18.29 1.61 -11.04
N SER A 114 18.20 2.48 -12.06
CA SER A 114 17.97 3.92 -11.86
C SER A 114 16.61 4.20 -11.23
N ILE A 115 15.62 3.32 -11.42
CA ILE A 115 14.30 3.43 -10.77
C ILE A 115 14.48 3.50 -9.25
N PHE A 116 15.29 2.61 -8.68
CA PHE A 116 15.53 2.55 -7.24
C PHE A 116 16.25 3.78 -6.69
N HIS A 117 17.21 4.31 -7.45
CA HIS A 117 17.90 5.54 -7.07
C HIS A 117 16.97 6.76 -7.14
N VAL A 118 16.15 6.85 -8.17
CA VAL A 118 15.15 7.92 -8.33
C VAL A 118 14.12 7.84 -7.20
N LEU A 119 13.62 6.66 -6.87
CA LEU A 119 12.70 6.47 -5.74
C LEU A 119 13.29 6.98 -4.43
N LYS A 120 14.54 6.62 -4.12
CA LYS A 120 15.26 7.14 -2.93
C LYS A 120 15.43 8.65 -2.94
N GLN A 121 15.67 9.24 -4.12
CA GLN A 121 15.84 10.67 -4.26
C GLN A 121 14.54 11.44 -4.04
N ILE A 122 13.41 10.93 -4.55
CA ILE A 122 12.08 11.53 -4.35
C ILE A 122 11.63 11.33 -2.90
N ASN A 123 11.89 10.15 -2.33
CA ASN A 123 11.52 9.76 -0.97
C ASN A 123 10.01 9.99 -0.68
N SER A 124 9.16 9.53 -1.60
CA SER A 124 7.71 9.59 -1.43
C SER A 124 7.25 8.81 -0.20
N THR A 125 6.15 9.26 0.41
CA THR A 125 5.51 8.57 1.54
C THR A 125 4.90 7.22 1.16
N MET A 126 4.70 7.00 -0.13
CA MET A 126 4.13 5.78 -0.70
C MET A 126 4.80 5.50 -2.03
N ASN A 127 5.18 4.24 -2.26
CA ASN A 127 5.97 3.82 -3.40
C ASN A 127 5.32 2.57 -4.00
N LEU A 128 4.63 2.73 -5.13
CA LEU A 128 3.92 1.69 -5.85
C LEU A 128 4.85 1.11 -6.91
N ILE A 129 5.30 -0.14 -6.73
CA ILE A 129 6.34 -0.76 -7.56
C ILE A 129 5.89 -2.14 -8.00
N PRO A 130 5.82 -2.45 -9.31
CA PRO A 130 5.46 -3.78 -9.80
C PRO A 130 6.68 -4.71 -9.82
N PHE A 131 7.14 -5.16 -8.64
CA PHE A 131 8.42 -5.87 -8.51
C PHE A 131 8.56 -7.10 -9.40
N LYS A 132 7.50 -7.88 -9.63
CA LYS A 132 7.60 -9.09 -10.49
C LYS A 132 7.59 -8.79 -11.98
N GLN A 133 7.42 -7.53 -12.37
CA GLN A 133 7.49 -7.09 -13.77
C GLN A 133 8.84 -6.46 -14.12
N LEU A 134 9.72 -6.32 -13.12
CA LEU A 134 11.11 -5.93 -13.27
C LEU A 134 11.93 -7.15 -13.73
N SER A 135 12.95 -6.91 -14.55
CA SER A 135 13.85 -7.97 -15.03
C SER A 135 14.85 -8.40 -13.96
N MET A 136 15.10 -7.54 -12.98
CA MET A 136 15.98 -7.80 -11.84
C MET A 136 15.39 -8.84 -10.89
N SER A 137 16.26 -9.72 -10.40
CA SER A 137 15.89 -10.69 -9.37
C SER A 137 15.67 -10.01 -8.01
N SER A 138 14.85 -10.62 -7.15
CA SER A 138 14.60 -10.11 -5.80
C SER A 138 15.89 -9.89 -4.99
N LYS A 139 16.90 -10.74 -5.17
CA LYS A 139 18.21 -10.59 -4.53
C LYS A 139 18.97 -9.35 -5.00
N GLU A 140 18.88 -9.01 -6.28
CA GLU A 140 19.50 -7.79 -6.82
C GLU A 140 18.78 -6.55 -6.28
N ILE A 141 17.46 -6.62 -6.16
CA ILE A 141 16.63 -5.53 -5.61
C ILE A 141 16.93 -5.31 -4.12
N GLU A 142 17.12 -6.38 -3.34
CA GLU A 142 17.50 -6.31 -1.91
C GLU A 142 18.79 -5.52 -1.66
N ASN A 143 19.74 -5.55 -2.61
CA ASN A 143 21.00 -4.79 -2.52
C ASN A 143 20.78 -3.26 -2.50
N PHE A 144 19.64 -2.80 -3.02
CA PHE A 144 19.27 -1.39 -2.94
C PHE A 144 18.71 -1.00 -1.57
N HIS A 145 18.45 -1.94 -0.66
CA HIS A 145 18.00 -1.66 0.71
C HIS A 145 16.78 -0.72 0.76
N LEU A 146 15.82 -0.90 -0.15
CA LEU A 146 14.67 0.00 -0.30
C LEU A 146 13.93 0.21 1.02
N ASP A 147 13.70 -0.86 1.78
CA ASP A 147 13.00 -0.80 3.07
C ASP A 147 13.69 0.06 4.14
N ARG A 148 15.00 0.30 4.01
CA ARG A 148 15.75 1.19 4.94
C ARG A 148 15.59 2.66 4.60
N PHE A 149 15.32 2.97 3.34
CA PHE A 149 15.30 4.34 2.83
C PHE A 149 13.89 4.85 2.52
N LEU A 150 13.00 3.96 2.10
CA LEU A 150 11.67 4.28 1.64
C LEU A 150 10.63 3.79 2.63
N SER A 151 9.59 4.59 2.82
CA SER A 151 8.39 4.19 3.54
C SER A 151 7.28 3.82 2.56
N GLY A 152 6.33 2.99 3.00
CA GLY A 152 5.13 2.67 2.21
C GLY A 152 5.42 1.99 0.87
N LEU A 153 6.37 1.05 0.85
CA LEU A 153 6.65 0.20 -0.31
C LEU A 153 5.49 -0.80 -0.51
N ILE A 154 4.90 -0.78 -1.70
CA ILE A 154 3.76 -1.62 -2.05
C ILE A 154 4.04 -2.27 -3.39
N ASP A 155 4.02 -3.61 -3.40
CA ASP A 155 4.03 -4.37 -4.63
C ASP A 155 2.64 -4.32 -5.27
N ILE A 156 2.56 -3.73 -6.47
CA ILE A 156 1.31 -3.65 -7.25
C ILE A 156 1.24 -4.71 -8.36
N THR A 157 2.12 -5.71 -8.32
CA THR A 157 2.16 -6.72 -9.38
C THR A 157 0.87 -7.56 -9.41
N GLY A 158 0.11 -7.42 -10.50
CA GLY A 158 -1.11 -8.19 -10.73
C GLY A 158 -2.38 -7.50 -10.23
N ASP A 159 -2.25 -6.29 -9.72
CA ASP A 159 -3.36 -5.46 -9.30
C ASP A 159 -3.64 -4.35 -10.32
N ALA A 160 -4.87 -3.83 -10.33
CA ALA A 160 -5.20 -2.60 -11.04
C ALA A 160 -4.61 -1.40 -10.28
N ILE A 161 -4.22 -0.34 -10.99
CA ILE A 161 -3.75 0.89 -10.34
C ILE A 161 -4.87 1.50 -9.48
N ASP A 162 -6.10 1.46 -9.98
CA ASP A 162 -7.32 2.00 -9.33
C ASP A 162 -7.67 1.35 -7.98
N ASP A 163 -7.05 0.20 -7.67
CA ASP A 163 -7.16 -0.42 -6.36
C ASP A 163 -6.42 0.38 -5.27
N TYR A 164 -5.48 1.24 -5.69
CA TYR A 164 -4.61 2.01 -4.82
C TYR A 164 -4.92 3.50 -4.92
N ILE A 165 -5.09 4.02 -6.14
CA ILE A 165 -5.35 5.44 -6.44
C ILE A 165 -6.66 5.64 -7.20
#